data_AF-A0A0P9HHD0-F1
#
_entry.id   AF-A0A0P9HHD0-F1
#
_cell.length_a   1.000
_cell.length_b   1.000
_cell.length_c   1.000
_cell.angle_alpha   90.00
_cell.angle_beta   90.00
_cell.angle_gamma   90.00
#
_symmetry.space_group_name_H-M   'P 1'
#
loop_
_entity.id
_entity.type
_entity.pdbx_description
1 polymer ?
#
loop_
_entity_poly.entity_id
_entity_poly.type
_entity_poly.pdbx_seq_one_letter_code
_entity_poly.pdbx_strand_id
1 'polypeptide(L)'
;MNKIRFFKMDKNDLNHDILNYLIERIYFYVGFGKKAFETLSLATRVSWDLGLDGDDASDFMEDFFEHFGVTPGDYDHYRYFKPEGTDIFVFFRSKDRRAKTVMTLGMLYNAAQTKAWNCEALEQKSFSTLPIYNKTEEIPINGFSIRTR
;
A
#
# COMPACT_ATOMS: atom_id res chain seq x y z
N MET A 1 31.08 -1.41 -7.72
CA MET A 1 30.60 -0.12 -7.18
C MET A 1 29.27 0.19 -7.87
N ASN A 2 28.15 -0.30 -7.34
CA ASN A 2 26.84 -0.09 -7.95
C ASN A 2 26.31 1.28 -7.53
N LYS A 3 26.27 2.23 -8.48
CA LYS A 3 25.59 3.51 -8.32
C LYS A 3 24.09 3.20 -8.20
N ILE A 4 23.57 3.23 -6.97
CA ILE A 4 22.13 3.27 -6.72
C ILE A 4 21.63 4.55 -7.38
N ARG A 5 20.94 4.42 -8.52
CA ARG A 5 20.24 5.54 -9.15
C ARG A 5 19.01 5.81 -8.30
N PHE A 6 19.06 6.83 -7.46
CA PHE A 6 17.86 7.43 -6.91
C PHE A 6 17.13 8.11 -8.07
N PHE A 7 16.12 7.44 -8.63
CA PHE A 7 15.13 8.08 -9.49
C PHE A 7 14.35 9.04 -8.59
N LYS A 8 14.68 10.33 -8.68
CA LYS A 8 13.90 11.39 -8.05
C LYS A 8 12.66 11.59 -8.91
N MET A 9 11.59 10.84 -8.64
CA MET A 9 10.28 11.09 -9.25
C MET A 9 9.81 12.48 -8.82
N ASP A 10 9.49 13.34 -9.79
CA ASP A 10 8.78 14.59 -9.52
C ASP A 10 7.34 14.24 -9.11
N LYS A 11 6.71 15.04 -8.24
CA LYS A 11 5.33 14.79 -7.82
C LYS A 11 4.36 14.86 -9.01
N ASN A 12 4.69 15.63 -10.05
CA ASN A 12 3.93 15.68 -11.30
C ASN A 12 4.01 14.39 -12.15
N ASP A 13 4.87 13.43 -11.77
CA ASP A 13 5.02 12.15 -12.46
C ASP A 13 4.22 11.01 -11.79
N LEU A 14 3.55 11.26 -10.67
CA LEU A 14 2.72 10.24 -10.03
C LEU A 14 1.43 10.03 -10.81
N ASN A 15 1.13 8.76 -11.11
CA ASN A 15 -0.17 8.39 -11.64
C ASN A 15 -1.20 8.48 -10.51
N HIS A 16 -1.85 9.64 -10.43
CA HIS A 16 -2.85 9.92 -9.41
C HIS A 16 -4.12 9.07 -9.56
N ASP A 17 -4.42 8.52 -10.74
CA ASP A 17 -5.57 7.61 -10.89
C ASP A 17 -5.34 6.32 -10.09
N ILE A 18 -4.13 5.75 -10.18
CA ILE A 18 -3.75 4.58 -9.36
C ILE A 18 -3.81 4.93 -7.88
N LEU A 19 -3.19 6.04 -7.49
CA LEU A 19 -3.14 6.43 -6.08
C LEU A 19 -4.54 6.70 -5.52
N ASN A 20 -5.38 7.42 -6.27
CA ASN A 20 -6.73 7.75 -5.84
C ASN A 20 -7.55 6.48 -5.64
N TYR A 21 -7.51 5.53 -6.59
CA TYR A 21 -8.17 4.24 -6.43
C TYR A 21 -7.69 3.49 -5.17
N LEU A 22 -6.36 3.39 -4.98
CA LEU A 22 -5.81 2.71 -3.80
C LEU A 22 -6.33 3.34 -2.50
N ILE A 23 -6.32 4.67 -2.42
CA ILE A 23 -6.75 5.40 -1.23
C ILE A 23 -8.24 5.29 -1.00
N GLU A 24 -9.07 5.43 -2.03
CA GLU A 24 -10.52 5.24 -1.95
C GLU A 24 -10.87 3.83 -1.50
N ARG A 25 -10.22 2.81 -2.08
CA ARG A 25 -10.54 1.41 -1.78
C ARG A 25 -10.06 1.01 -0.39
N ILE A 26 -8.86 1.42 0.04
CA ILE A 26 -8.40 1.20 1.42
C ILE A 26 -9.35 1.89 2.41
N TYR A 27 -9.75 3.13 2.14
CA TYR A 27 -10.68 3.84 2.99
C TYR A 27 -12.06 3.17 3.07
N PHE A 28 -12.54 2.58 1.97
CA PHE A 28 -13.80 1.84 1.95
C PHE A 28 -13.78 0.66 2.94
N TYR A 29 -12.68 -0.10 2.99
CA TYR A 29 -12.58 -1.27 3.87
C TYR A 29 -12.41 -0.90 5.34
N VAL A 30 -11.44 -0.04 5.65
CA VAL A 30 -11.03 0.18 7.05
C VAL A 30 -11.25 1.59 7.57
N GLY A 31 -11.52 2.55 6.67
CA GLY A 31 -11.45 3.97 6.98
C GLY A 31 -10.06 4.39 7.47
N PHE A 32 -9.85 5.68 7.71
CA PHE A 32 -8.70 6.17 8.49
C PHE A 32 -8.92 7.62 8.93
N GLY A 33 -8.20 8.03 9.98
CA GLY A 33 -8.40 9.31 10.64
C GLY A 33 -8.00 10.53 9.80
N LYS A 34 -8.55 11.70 10.15
CA LYS A 34 -8.36 12.98 9.42
C LYS A 34 -6.92 13.39 9.16
N LYS A 35 -5.97 12.92 9.98
CA LYS A 35 -4.55 13.26 9.87
C LYS A 35 -3.78 12.36 8.91
N ALA A 36 -4.37 11.27 8.40
CA ALA A 36 -3.68 10.35 7.50
C ALA A 36 -3.10 11.08 6.29
N PHE A 37 -3.87 12.00 5.70
CA PHE A 37 -3.47 12.79 4.52
C PHE A 37 -2.36 13.81 4.77
N GLU A 38 -2.04 14.15 6.02
CA GLU A 38 -0.92 15.06 6.33
C GLU A 38 0.44 14.38 6.10
N THR A 39 0.50 13.04 6.21
CA THR A 39 1.74 12.25 6.10
C THR A 39 1.65 11.09 5.11
N LEU A 40 0.52 10.93 4.41
CA LEU A 40 0.29 9.89 3.41
C LEU A 40 1.32 9.97 2.29
N SER A 41 2.10 8.91 2.13
CA SER A 41 3.22 8.84 1.18
C SER A 41 3.33 7.43 0.59
N LEU A 42 4.17 7.25 -0.43
CA LEU A 42 4.44 5.90 -0.95
C LEU A 42 5.12 4.99 0.09
N ALA A 43 5.75 5.56 1.12
CA ALA A 43 6.33 4.82 2.23
C ALA A 43 5.30 4.42 3.32
N THR A 44 4.07 4.92 3.25
CA THR A 44 3.00 4.58 4.22
C THR A 44 2.77 3.07 4.22
N ARG A 45 2.77 2.49 5.43
CA ARG A 45 2.61 1.06 5.68
C ARG A 45 1.12 0.73 5.74
N VAL A 46 0.68 -0.17 4.87
CA VAL A 46 -0.74 -0.44 4.64
C VAL A 46 -1.44 -0.92 5.91
N SER A 47 -0.94 -2.00 6.55
CA SER A 47 -1.51 -2.49 7.82
C SER A 47 -1.24 -1.55 8.99
N TRP A 48 -0.01 -1.07 9.16
CA TRP A 48 0.38 -0.36 10.38
C TRP A 48 -0.10 1.09 10.47
N ASP A 49 -0.13 1.80 9.35
CA ASP A 49 -0.45 3.23 9.32
C ASP A 49 -1.90 3.49 8.87
N LEU A 50 -2.48 2.60 8.05
CA LEU A 50 -3.86 2.73 7.54
C LEU A 50 -4.83 1.71 8.15
N GLY A 51 -4.34 0.68 8.83
CA GLY A 51 -5.18 -0.32 9.50
C GLY A 51 -5.69 -1.45 8.61
N LEU A 52 -5.32 -1.49 7.32
CA LEU A 52 -5.75 -2.55 6.40
C LEU A 52 -4.96 -3.83 6.66
N ASP A 53 -5.60 -4.80 7.31
CA ASP A 53 -5.04 -6.10 7.69
C ASP A 53 -6.13 -7.18 7.57
N GLY A 54 -5.83 -8.44 7.84
CA GLY A 54 -6.87 -9.45 8.01
C GLY A 54 -7.69 -9.76 6.76
N ASP A 55 -8.98 -10.01 6.97
CA ASP A 55 -9.93 -10.36 5.90
C ASP A 55 -10.19 -9.14 5.00
N ASP A 56 -10.23 -7.93 5.58
CA ASP A 56 -10.30 -6.67 4.82
C ASP A 56 -9.14 -6.53 3.82
N ALA A 57 -7.92 -6.90 4.24
CA ALA A 57 -6.76 -6.90 3.36
C ALA A 57 -6.81 -8.01 2.30
N SER A 58 -7.47 -9.14 2.59
CA SER A 58 -7.67 -10.21 1.62
C SER A 58 -8.57 -9.72 0.49
N ASP A 59 -9.75 -9.20 0.83
CA ASP A 59 -10.74 -8.69 -0.12
C ASP A 59 -10.18 -7.51 -0.93
N PHE A 60 -9.48 -6.58 -0.27
CA PHE A 60 -8.81 -5.48 -0.95
C PHE A 60 -7.81 -5.97 -2.00
N MET A 61 -7.02 -7.01 -1.70
CA MET A 61 -5.99 -7.49 -2.61
C MET A 61 -6.61 -8.22 -3.81
N GLU A 62 -7.73 -8.92 -3.65
CA GLU A 62 -8.49 -9.50 -4.76
C GLU A 62 -8.97 -8.41 -5.72
N ASP A 63 -9.63 -7.38 -5.21
CA ASP A 63 -10.07 -6.23 -6.01
C ASP A 63 -8.91 -5.51 -6.68
N PHE A 64 -7.79 -5.33 -5.96
CA PHE A 64 -6.60 -4.68 -6.48
C PHE A 64 -6.04 -5.45 -7.69
N PHE A 65 -5.94 -6.78 -7.59
CA PHE A 65 -5.46 -7.62 -8.69
C PHE A 65 -6.40 -7.54 -9.89
N GLU A 66 -7.71 -7.63 -9.65
CA GLU A 66 -8.73 -7.55 -10.71
C GLU A 66 -8.73 -6.17 -11.39
N HIS A 67 -8.89 -5.10 -10.60
CA HIS A 67 -9.03 -3.73 -11.10
C HIS A 67 -7.84 -3.29 -11.95
N PHE A 68 -6.62 -3.58 -11.50
CA PHE A 68 -5.42 -3.20 -12.24
C PHE A 68 -4.95 -4.27 -13.23
N GLY A 69 -5.51 -5.47 -13.25
CA GLY A 69 -5.01 -6.58 -14.07
C GLY A 69 -3.57 -6.96 -13.69
N VAL A 70 -3.28 -6.97 -12.39
CA VAL A 70 -1.95 -7.32 -11.87
C VAL A 70 -1.85 -8.82 -11.75
N THR A 71 -0.85 -9.42 -12.40
CA THR A 71 -0.58 -10.85 -12.24
C THR A 71 -0.06 -11.12 -10.81
N PRO A 72 -0.70 -12.00 -10.02
CA PRO A 72 -0.34 -12.19 -8.60
C PRO A 72 1.04 -12.79 -8.36
N GLY A 73 1.65 -13.46 -9.34
CA GLY A 73 3.03 -13.95 -9.26
C GLY A 73 3.30 -14.80 -8.02
N ASP A 74 4.24 -14.36 -7.18
CA ASP A 74 4.63 -14.99 -5.92
C ASP A 74 3.97 -14.35 -4.68
N TYR A 75 2.87 -13.61 -4.86
CA TYR A 75 2.11 -13.02 -3.75
C TYR A 75 1.63 -14.09 -2.76
N ASP A 76 1.86 -13.82 -1.47
CA ASP A 76 1.34 -14.61 -0.36
C ASP A 76 0.78 -13.68 0.71
N HIS A 77 -0.53 -13.72 0.91
CA HIS A 77 -1.23 -12.82 1.82
C HIS A 77 -0.62 -12.84 3.24
N TYR A 78 -0.33 -14.03 3.78
CA TYR A 78 0.19 -14.19 5.15
C TYR A 78 1.63 -13.68 5.33
N ARG A 79 2.31 -13.33 4.24
CA ARG A 79 3.61 -12.66 4.28
C ARG A 79 3.49 -11.21 4.77
N TYR A 80 2.41 -10.54 4.37
CA TYR A 80 2.20 -9.11 4.55
C TYR A 80 1.16 -8.78 5.63
N PHE A 81 0.15 -9.63 5.77
CA PHE A 81 -1.01 -9.40 6.61
C PHE A 81 -1.17 -10.49 7.66
N LYS A 82 -1.64 -10.09 8.84
CA LYS A 82 -2.00 -10.99 9.92
C LYS A 82 -3.36 -11.60 9.60
N PRO A 83 -3.54 -12.91 9.84
CA PRO A 83 -4.87 -13.49 9.81
C PRO A 83 -5.75 -12.86 10.90
N GLU A 84 -7.05 -12.73 10.62
CA GLU A 84 -8.04 -12.36 11.62
C GLU A 84 -8.39 -13.51 12.57
N GLY A 85 -8.87 -13.16 13.76
CA GLY A 85 -9.37 -14.10 14.77
C GLY A 85 -8.30 -14.97 15.43
N THR A 86 -8.74 -16.07 16.04
CA THR A 86 -7.87 -17.07 16.67
C THR A 86 -7.39 -18.06 15.62
N ASP A 87 -6.54 -17.60 14.71
CA ASP A 87 -5.94 -18.47 13.71
C ASP A 87 -4.81 -19.31 14.33
N ILE A 88 -5.20 -20.46 14.90
CA ILE A 88 -4.26 -21.43 15.47
C ILE A 88 -3.27 -21.99 14.44
N PHE A 89 -3.53 -21.86 13.14
CA PHE A 89 -2.61 -22.33 12.11
C PHE A 89 -1.36 -21.46 12.00
N VAL A 90 -1.36 -20.24 12.55
CA VAL A 90 -0.19 -19.36 12.61
C VAL A 90 1.02 -20.04 13.26
N PHE A 91 0.80 -20.96 14.22
CA PHE A 91 1.88 -21.71 14.88
C PHE A 91 2.58 -22.69 13.94
N PHE A 92 1.89 -23.19 12.91
CA PHE A 92 2.42 -24.13 11.91
C PHE A 92 2.98 -23.45 10.66
N ARG A 93 2.68 -22.17 10.44
CA ARG A 93 3.24 -21.40 9.31
C ARG A 93 4.74 -21.13 9.48
N SER A 94 5.47 -21.07 8.37
CA SER A 94 6.87 -20.60 8.37
C SER A 94 6.96 -19.16 8.88
N LYS A 95 8.13 -18.75 9.40
CA LYS A 95 8.29 -17.44 10.07
C LYS A 95 7.97 -16.25 9.17
N ASP A 96 8.24 -16.38 7.88
CA ASP A 96 7.99 -15.39 6.84
C ASP A 96 6.49 -15.22 6.53
N ARG A 97 5.67 -16.25 6.77
CA ARG A 97 4.20 -16.23 6.60
C ARG A 97 3.43 -15.84 7.88
N ARG A 98 4.00 -14.92 8.65
CA ARG A 98 3.42 -14.42 9.90
C ARG A 98 3.40 -12.88 9.94
N ALA A 99 3.04 -12.26 8.81
CA ALA A 99 2.95 -10.81 8.65
C ALA A 99 4.24 -10.07 9.04
N LYS A 100 5.39 -10.65 8.68
CA LYS A 100 6.70 -10.08 9.03
C LYS A 100 7.17 -9.03 8.05
N THR A 101 6.69 -9.08 6.82
CA THR A 101 7.08 -8.15 5.77
C THR A 101 6.10 -7.00 5.73
N VAL A 102 6.60 -5.78 5.75
CA VAL A 102 5.76 -4.58 5.68
C VAL A 102 5.37 -4.33 4.22
N MET A 103 4.07 -4.31 3.93
CA MET A 103 3.56 -3.77 2.66
C MET A 103 3.40 -2.26 2.74
N THR A 104 3.89 -1.54 1.74
CA THR A 104 3.71 -0.09 1.61
C THR A 104 2.78 0.27 0.45
N LEU A 105 2.18 1.47 0.47
CA LEU A 105 1.44 2.02 -0.66
C LEU A 105 2.27 2.04 -1.96
N GLY A 106 3.58 2.27 -1.83
CA GLY A 106 4.50 2.26 -2.95
C GLY A 106 4.63 0.91 -3.63
N MET A 107 4.52 -0.20 -2.89
CA MET A 107 4.53 -1.55 -3.48
C MET A 107 3.28 -1.77 -4.32
N LEU A 108 2.10 -1.44 -3.79
CA LEU A 108 0.82 -1.49 -4.51
C LEU A 108 0.87 -0.62 -5.78
N TYR A 109 1.33 0.64 -5.64
CA TYR A 109 1.50 1.57 -6.76
C TYR A 109 2.46 1.02 -7.83
N ASN A 110 3.58 0.41 -7.43
CA ASN A 110 4.53 -0.15 -8.38
C ASN A 110 3.98 -1.41 -9.09
N ALA A 111 3.30 -2.30 -8.36
CA ALA A 111 2.66 -3.47 -8.93
C ALA A 111 1.55 -3.06 -9.93
N ALA A 112 0.72 -2.07 -9.59
CA ALA A 112 -0.32 -1.54 -10.48
C ALA A 112 0.23 -0.95 -11.79
N GLN A 113 1.37 -0.25 -11.73
CA GLN A 113 2.04 0.28 -12.92
C GLN A 113 2.69 -0.82 -13.78
N THR A 114 3.33 -1.81 -13.13
CA THR A 114 4.07 -2.86 -13.83
C THR A 114 3.20 -4.06 -14.23
N LYS A 115 1.95 -4.11 -13.74
CA LYS A 115 0.98 -5.20 -13.96
C LYS A 115 1.45 -6.57 -13.46
N ALA A 116 2.38 -6.59 -12.52
CA ALA A 116 2.93 -7.82 -11.95
C ALA A 116 3.30 -7.65 -10.48
N TRP A 117 3.07 -8.71 -9.71
CA TRP A 117 3.58 -8.83 -8.35
C TRP A 117 4.82 -9.72 -8.33
N ASN A 118 5.92 -9.18 -7.80
CA ASN A 118 7.15 -9.91 -7.54
C ASN A 118 7.69 -9.47 -6.17
N CYS A 119 7.64 -10.34 -5.18
CA CYS A 119 7.96 -10.01 -3.79
C CYS A 119 9.38 -9.46 -3.66
N GLU A 120 10.37 -10.12 -4.27
CA GLU A 120 11.76 -9.67 -4.21
C GLU A 120 11.96 -8.25 -4.77
N ALA A 121 11.44 -7.98 -5.97
CA ALA A 121 11.58 -6.69 -6.63
C ALA A 121 10.83 -5.56 -5.91
N LEU A 122 9.67 -5.86 -5.30
CA LEU A 122 8.88 -4.88 -4.56
C LEU A 122 9.49 -4.56 -3.19
N GLU A 123 9.96 -5.57 -2.46
CA GLU A 123 10.52 -5.43 -1.11
C GLU A 123 11.90 -4.77 -1.08
N GLN A 124 12.67 -4.87 -2.16
CA GLN A 124 13.98 -4.21 -2.28
C GLN A 124 13.86 -2.70 -2.62
N LYS A 125 12.67 -2.19 -2.93
CA LYS A 125 12.47 -0.79 -3.29
C LYS A 125 12.37 0.11 -2.05
N SER A 126 13.06 1.25 -2.12
CA SER A 126 12.81 2.38 -1.22
C SER A 126 11.74 3.29 -1.82
N PHE A 127 10.74 3.67 -1.02
CA PHE A 127 9.66 4.56 -1.44
C PHE A 127 9.78 5.94 -0.81
N SER A 128 9.32 6.97 -1.54
CA SER A 128 9.36 8.36 -1.09
C SER A 128 8.46 8.57 0.13
N THR A 129 8.95 9.33 1.11
CA THR A 129 8.20 9.80 2.28
C THR A 129 7.54 11.16 2.05
N LEU A 130 7.66 11.72 0.84
CA LEU A 130 7.00 12.99 0.52
C LEU A 130 5.48 12.79 0.46
N PRO A 131 4.67 13.76 0.95
CA PRO A 131 3.23 13.68 0.87
C PRO A 131 2.75 13.52 -0.57
N ILE A 132 1.81 12.59 -0.79
CA ILE A 132 1.15 12.35 -2.09
C ILE A 132 0.31 13.57 -2.48
N TYR A 133 -0.50 14.06 -1.54
CA TYR A 133 -1.36 15.23 -1.74
C TYR A 133 -0.77 16.44 -1.00
N ASN A 134 -0.83 17.61 -1.62
CA ASN A 134 -0.36 18.86 -1.01
C ASN A 134 -1.51 19.82 -0.71
N LYS A 135 -2.66 19.62 -1.37
CA LYS A 135 -3.86 20.43 -1.17
C LYS A 135 -5.06 19.57 -0.83
N THR A 136 -6.01 20.16 -0.11
CA THR A 136 -7.25 19.46 0.28
C THR A 136 -8.06 19.04 -0.94
N GLU A 137 -8.07 19.88 -1.98
CA GLU A 137 -8.82 19.62 -3.22
C GLU A 137 -8.30 18.43 -4.04
N GLU A 138 -7.08 17.94 -3.73
CA GLU A 138 -6.47 16.79 -4.41
C GLU A 138 -6.85 15.46 -3.76
N ILE A 139 -7.43 15.48 -2.56
CA ILE A 139 -7.80 14.27 -1.81
C ILE A 139 -9.01 13.61 -2.49
N PRO A 140 -8.96 12.30 -2.81
CA PRO A 140 -10.04 11.60 -3.50
C PRO A 140 -11.25 11.27 -2.61
N ILE A 141 -11.19 11.62 -1.32
CA ILE A 141 -12.23 11.32 -0.34
C ILE A 141 -12.76 12.61 0.29
N ASN A 142 -14.08 12.78 0.25
CA ASN A 142 -14.76 13.93 0.85
C ASN A 142 -14.63 13.99 2.38
N GLY A 143 -14.63 15.20 2.94
CA GLY A 143 -14.65 15.43 4.39
C GLY A 143 -13.27 15.44 5.07
N PHE A 144 -12.19 15.30 4.29
CA PHE A 144 -10.82 15.45 4.75
C PHE A 144 -10.27 16.83 4.42
N SER A 145 -9.26 17.27 5.17
CA SER A 145 -8.53 18.49 4.88
C SER A 145 -7.08 18.38 5.33
N ILE A 146 -6.18 18.93 4.52
CA ILE A 146 -4.76 19.06 4.87
C ILE A 146 -4.61 20.36 5.64
N ARG A 147 -4.13 20.28 6.87
CA ARG A 147 -3.76 21.48 7.63
C ARG A 147 -2.46 22.02 7.04
N THR A 148 -2.57 23.03 6.18
CA THR A 148 -1.43 23.86 5.83
C THR A 148 -0.90 24.50 7.11
N ARG A 149 0.36 24.19 7.45
CA ARG A 149 1.09 24.92 8.48
C ARG A 149 1.36 26.35 8.04
#